data_AF-A0A1R1LYU4-F1
#
_entry.id   AF-A0A1R1LYU4-F1
#
_cell.length_a   1.000
_cell.length_b   1.000
_cell.length_c   1.000
_cell.angle_alpha   90.00
_cell.angle_beta   90.00
_cell.angle_gamma   90.00
#
_symmetry.space_group_name_H-M   'P 1'
#
loop_
_entity.id
_entity.type
_entity.pdbx_description
1 polymer ?
#
loop_
_entity_poly.entity_id
_entity_poly.type
_entity_poly.pdbx_seq_one_letter_code
_entity_poly.pdbx_strand_id
1 'polypeptide(L)' 'MKQLKATVKRKSDSTSQPSGEEQAYLEELKHLIHGYQKKGDNIKLMIEKLNEHNHKQPDGSDWDYESLQLAIKELNP' A
#
# COMPACT_ATOMS: atom_id res chain seq x y z
N MET A 1 8.28 -27.21 16.02
CA MET A 1 7.82 -25.87 15.57
C MET A 1 8.82 -25.37 14.54
N LYS A 2 8.44 -25.30 13.25
CA LYS A 2 9.32 -24.80 12.18
C LYS A 2 8.86 -23.39 11.81
N GLN A 3 9.71 -22.40 12.05
CA GLN A 3 9.43 -21.01 11.70
C GLN A 3 9.74 -20.78 10.22
N LEU A 4 8.71 -20.44 9.46
CA LEU A 4 8.82 -20.03 8.06
C LEU A 4 9.33 -18.59 8.01
N LYS A 5 10.63 -18.41 7.80
CA LYS A 5 11.22 -17.12 7.42
C LYS A 5 10.89 -16.87 5.94
N ALA A 6 9.76 -16.22 5.68
CA ALA A 6 9.43 -15.74 4.35
C ALA A 6 10.31 -14.52 4.04
N THR A 7 11.37 -14.75 3.27
CA THR A 7 12.20 -13.67 2.71
C THR A 7 11.62 -13.34 1.33
N VAL A 8 10.74 -12.35 1.24
CA VAL A 8 10.15 -11.92 -0.03
C VAL A 8 11.18 -11.11 -0.80
N LYS A 9 11.87 -11.79 -1.74
CA LYS A 9 12.74 -11.16 -2.72
C LYS A 9 11.86 -10.67 -3.88
N ARG A 10 11.51 -9.38 -3.89
CA ARG A 10 10.84 -8.74 -5.04
C ARG A 10 11.75 -8.79 -6.26
N LYS A 11 11.36 -9.58 -7.26
CA LYS A 11 11.90 -9.50 -8.62
C LYS A 11 11.07 -8.48 -9.37
N SER A 12 11.74 -7.41 -9.76
CA SER A 12 11.33 -6.46 -10.78
C SER A 12 11.08 -7.18 -12.11
N ASP A 13 9.84 -7.18 -12.57
CA ASP A 13 9.48 -7.26 -13.99
C ASP A 13 8.30 -6.33 -14.23
N SER A 14 8.57 -5.20 -14.87
CA SER A 14 7.57 -4.27 -15.38
C SER A 14 6.82 -4.93 -16.55
N THR A 15 5.50 -4.75 -16.64
CA THR A 15 4.58 -5.23 -17.71
C THR A 15 3.99 -6.64 -17.59
N SER A 16 3.39 -6.97 -16.45
CA SER A 16 2.38 -8.04 -16.39
C SER A 16 1.12 -7.50 -15.71
N GLN A 17 -0.06 -7.84 -16.24
CA GLN A 17 -1.32 -7.57 -15.54
C GLN A 17 -1.18 -8.04 -14.08
N PRO A 18 -1.65 -7.24 -13.10
CA PRO A 18 -1.48 -7.59 -11.70
C PRO A 18 -2.06 -8.98 -11.48
N SER A 19 -1.26 -9.86 -10.89
CA SER A 19 -1.74 -11.19 -10.51
C SER A 19 -2.94 -11.04 -9.56
N GLY A 20 -3.80 -12.07 -9.43
CA GLY A 20 -4.98 -11.97 -8.55
C GLY A 20 -4.63 -11.55 -7.10
N GLU A 21 -3.43 -11.91 -6.64
CA GLU A 21 -2.90 -11.51 -5.33
C GLU A 21 -2.50 -10.02 -5.29
N GLU A 22 -1.90 -9.51 -6.35
CA GLU A 22 -1.54 -8.09 -6.47
C GLU A 22 -2.78 -7.21 -6.56
N GLN A 23 -3.81 -7.68 -7.27
CA GLN A 23 -5.09 -6.97 -7.38
C GLN A 23 -5.84 -6.93 -6.04
N ALA A 24 -5.83 -8.04 -5.29
CA ALA A 24 -6.37 -8.08 -3.93
C ALA A 24 -5.62 -7.13 -2.99
N TYR A 25 -4.30 -7.07 -3.10
CA TYR A 25 -3.47 -6.15 -2.32
C TYR A 25 -3.77 -4.68 -2.64
N LEU A 26 -3.92 -4.35 -3.92
CA LEU A 26 -4.32 -3.00 -4.33
C LEU A 26 -5.67 -2.62 -3.73
N GLU A 27 -6.69 -3.49 -3.83
CA GLU A 27 -8.01 -3.23 -3.24
C GLU A 27 -7.95 -3.06 -1.71
N GLU A 28 -7.12 -3.86 -1.01
CA GLU A 28 -6.87 -3.69 0.42
C GLU A 28 -6.29 -2.29 0.73
N LEU A 29 -5.27 -1.86 -0.03
CA LEU A 29 -4.70 -0.52 0.11
C LEU A 29 -5.75 0.58 -0.12
N LYS A 30 -6.64 0.43 -1.11
CA LYS A 30 -7.74 1.39 -1.33
C LYS A 30 -8.64 1.48 -0.10
N HIS A 31 -9.02 0.33 0.46
CA HIS A 31 -9.89 0.27 1.62
C HIS A 31 -9.25 0.89 2.87
N LEU A 32 -7.94 0.67 3.07
CA LEU A 32 -7.18 1.29 4.15
C LEU A 32 -7.14 2.81 4.02
N ILE A 33 -6.71 3.31 2.86
CA ILE A 33 -6.61 4.76 2.57
C ILE A 33 -7.98 5.42 2.76
N HIS A 34 -9.04 4.84 2.21
CA HIS A 34 -10.40 5.34 2.35
C HIS A 34 -10.90 5.29 3.81
N GLY A 35 -10.53 4.24 4.55
CA GLY A 35 -10.83 4.12 5.98
C GLY A 35 -10.18 5.21 6.82
N TYR A 36 -8.94 5.59 6.51
CA TYR A 36 -8.27 6.71 7.18
C TYR A 36 -8.87 8.07 6.79
N GLN A 37 -9.22 8.27 5.52
CA GLN A 37 -9.91 9.48 5.07
C GLN A 37 -11.26 9.68 5.77
N LYS A 38 -12.06 8.60 5.92
CA LYS A 38 -13.33 8.63 6.65
C LYS A 38 -13.17 9.00 8.12
N LYS A 39 -12.02 8.68 8.73
CA LYS A 39 -11.69 9.06 10.11
C LYS A 39 -11.23 10.51 10.23
N GLY A 40 -10.97 11.19 9.11
CA GLY A 40 -10.41 12.55 9.09
C GLY A 40 -8.91 12.58 9.41
N ASP A 41 -8.20 11.47 9.24
CA ASP A 41 -6.75 11.44 9.40
C ASP A 41 -6.11 12.33 8.32
N ASN A 42 -5.13 13.15 8.72
CA ASN A 42 -4.33 13.92 7.77
C ASN A 42 -3.28 13.02 7.08
N ILE A 43 -2.77 13.47 5.93
CA ILE A 43 -1.83 12.69 5.10
C ILE A 43 -0.60 12.22 5.90
N LYS A 44 -0.04 13.05 6.79
CA LYS A 44 1.11 12.65 7.62
C LYS A 44 0.78 11.47 8.53
N LEU A 45 -0.34 11.55 9.24
CA LEU A 45 -0.80 10.49 10.13
C LEU A 45 -1.13 9.20 9.37
N MET A 46 -1.64 9.32 8.15
CA MET A 46 -1.88 8.17 7.27
C MET A 46 -0.57 7.49 6.87
N ILE A 47 0.46 8.25 6.49
CA ILE A 47 1.79 7.72 6.15
C ILE A 47 2.40 6.98 7.33
N GLU A 48 2.36 7.59 8.52
CA GLU A 48 2.85 6.98 9.75
C GLU A 48 2.18 5.62 9.98
N LYS A 49 0.84 5.57 9.96
CA LYS A 49 0.09 4.31 10.16
C LYS A 49 0.39 3.28 9.07
N LEU A 50 0.43 3.68 7.80
CA LEU A 50 0.71 2.75 6.70
C LEU A 50 2.12 2.15 6.84
N ASN A 51 3.12 2.99 7.15
CA ASN A 51 4.50 2.56 7.28
C ASN A 51 4.73 1.74 8.57
N GLU A 52 4.11 2.11 9.69
CA GLU A 52 4.14 1.35 10.96
C GLU A 52 3.58 -0.07 10.80
N HIS A 53 2.49 -0.22 10.04
CA HIS A 53 1.89 -1.51 9.75
C HIS A 53 2.52 -2.22 8.55
N ASN A 54 3.60 -1.67 7.98
CA ASN A 54 4.33 -2.22 6.84
C ASN A 54 3.48 -2.38 5.57
N HIS A 55 2.41 -1.59 5.44
CA HIS A 55 1.61 -1.47 4.22
C HIS A 55 2.38 -0.59 3.23
N LYS A 56 3.30 -1.19 2.48
CA LYS A 56 4.12 -0.50 1.48
C LYS A 56 3.28 -0.03 0.29
N GLN A 57 3.90 0.79 -0.55
CA GLN A 57 3.43 1.08 -1.89
C GLN A 57 3.45 -0.20 -2.77
N PRO A 58 2.74 -0.22 -3.92
CA PRO A 58 2.73 -1.37 -4.84
C PRO A 58 4.13 -1.73 -5.39
N ASP A 59 4.98 -0.73 -5.61
CA ASP A 59 6.40 -0.89 -5.98
C ASP A 59 7.25 -1.48 -4.85
N GLY A 60 6.73 -1.40 -3.62
CA GLY A 60 7.33 -1.89 -2.42
C GLY A 60 8.03 -0.88 -1.53
N SER A 61 8.02 0.39 -1.93
CA SER A 61 8.61 1.50 -1.20
C SER A 61 7.75 1.91 0.01
N ASP A 62 8.34 2.64 0.95
CA ASP A 62 7.59 3.30 2.02
C ASP A 62 6.68 4.38 1.44
N TRP A 63 5.54 4.65 2.07
CA TRP A 63 4.70 5.79 1.69
C TRP A 63 5.40 7.09 2.03
N ASP A 64 5.32 8.03 1.10
CA ASP A 64 5.70 9.41 1.30
C ASP A 64 4.48 10.32 1.04
N TYR A 65 4.70 11.61 1.22
CA TYR A 65 3.63 12.60 1.08
C TYR A 65 3.09 12.66 -0.35
N GLU A 66 3.98 12.62 -1.35
CA GLU A 66 3.61 12.79 -2.75
C GLU A 66 2.89 11.54 -3.27
N SER A 67 3.41 10.34 -2.96
CA SER A 67 2.82 9.07 -3.38
C SER A 67 1.45 8.84 -2.76
N LEU A 68 1.28 9.13 -1.46
CA LEU A 68 -0.03 8.98 -0.82
C LEU A 68 -1.03 10.03 -1.31
N GLN A 69 -0.59 11.27 -1.53
CA GLN A 69 -1.46 12.31 -2.07
C GLN A 69 -1.91 11.97 -3.50
N LEU A 70 -1.03 11.41 -4.32
CA LEU A 70 -1.37 10.94 -5.66
C LEU A 70 -2.37 9.78 -5.60
N ALA A 71 -2.11 8.77 -4.77
CA ALA A 71 -3.02 7.64 -4.59
C ALA A 71 -4.41 8.08 -4.14
N ILE A 72 -4.49 8.98 -3.15
CA ILE A 72 -5.76 9.57 -2.70
C ILE A 72 -6.52 10.23 -3.85
N LYS A 73 -5.82 10.97 -4.72
CA LYS A 73 -6.42 11.66 -5.86
C LYS A 73 -6.92 10.69 -6.92
N GLU A 74 -6.21 9.61 -7.18
CA GLU A 74 -6.63 8.57 -8.13
C GLU A 74 -7.79 7.71 -7.61
N LEU A 75 -7.94 7.61 -6.28
CA LEU A 75 -8.98 6.81 -5.62
C LEU A 75 -10.33 7.50 -5.44
N ASN A 76 -10.38 8.83 -5.56
CA ASN A 76 -11.61 9.61 -5.57
C ASN A 76 -11.85 10.18 -6.99
N PRO A 77 -12.54 9.44 -7.88
CA PRO A 77 -13.01 9.99 -9.16
C PRO A 77 -14.10 11.06 -8.97
#